data_AF-A0A645AHE1-F1
#
_entry.id   AF-A0A645AHE1-F1
#
_cell.length_a   1.000
_cell.length_b   1.000
_cell.length_c   1.000
_cell.angle_alpha   90.00
_cell.angle_beta   90.00
_cell.angle_gamma   90.00
#
_symmetry.space_group_name_H-M   'P 1'
#
loop_
_entity.id
_entity.type
_entity.pdbx_description
1 polymer ?
#
loop_
_entity_poly.entity_id
_entity_poly.type
_entity_poly.pdbx_seq_one_letter_code
_entity_poly.pdbx_strand_id
1 'polypeptide(L)'
;MPKRERNVRLHIMVTHEELATIHERMAEVNSQNQSAFLRKLALDGYAVNVDLAPVKELISLQRRCVNNLAQIARYAQAHNACKSEITELQKDYDELWEQYPKLLEHLAKLVAL
;
A
#
# COMPACT_ATOMS: atom_id res chain seq x y z
N MET A 1 -17.44 -25.67 -38.68
CA MET A 1 -17.94 -24.88 -37.53
C MET A 1 -18.21 -23.47 -38.01
N PRO A 2 -19.38 -22.87 -37.73
CA PRO A 2 -19.66 -21.50 -38.12
C PRO A 2 -18.58 -20.56 -37.56
N LYS A 3 -18.21 -19.54 -38.32
CA LYS A 3 -17.11 -18.61 -38.04
C LYS A 3 -17.41 -17.86 -36.74
N ARG A 4 -16.85 -18.32 -35.62
CA ARG A 4 -17.00 -17.66 -34.32
C ARG A 4 -16.21 -16.36 -34.32
N GLU A 5 -16.85 -15.26 -33.91
CA GLU A 5 -16.16 -13.97 -33.72
C GLU A 5 -15.03 -14.05 -32.70
N ARG A 6 -15.21 -14.87 -31.65
CA ARG A 6 -14.23 -15.08 -30.57
C ARG A 6 -13.57 -16.45 -30.76
N ASN A 7 -12.55 -16.51 -31.62
CA ASN A 7 -11.87 -17.75 -32.03
C ASN A 7 -10.51 -18.00 -31.35
N VAL A 8 -9.96 -17.01 -30.63
CA VAL A 8 -8.71 -17.15 -29.87
C VAL A 8 -8.99 -17.74 -28.49
N ARG A 9 -8.20 -18.74 -28.06
CA ARG A 9 -8.28 -19.35 -26.73
C ARG A 9 -7.21 -18.79 -25.82
N LEU A 10 -7.58 -18.50 -24.58
CA LEU A 10 -6.69 -18.11 -23.50
C LEU A 10 -6.74 -19.23 -22.46
N HIS A 11 -5.60 -19.86 -22.19
CA HIS A 11 -5.48 -20.93 -21.20
C HIS A 11 -4.77 -20.38 -19.97
N ILE A 12 -5.35 -20.61 -18.80
CA ILE A 12 -4.82 -20.21 -17.50
C ILE A 12 -4.79 -21.45 -16.60
N MET A 13 -3.65 -21.67 -15.95
CA MET A 13 -3.51 -22.70 -14.92
C MET A 13 -3.81 -22.06 -13.57
N VAL A 14 -4.65 -22.72 -12.77
CA VAL A 14 -5.04 -22.27 -11.43
C VAL A 14 -5.04 -23.45 -10.47
N THR A 15 -4.82 -23.16 -9.21
CA THR A 15 -5.04 -24.10 -8.10
C THR A 15 -6.54 -24.27 -7.82
N HIS A 16 -6.88 -25.27 -7.00
CA HIS A 16 -8.26 -25.50 -6.59
C HIS A 16 -8.83 -24.32 -5.78
N GLU A 17 -8.00 -23.70 -4.93
CA GLU A 17 -8.39 -22.56 -4.09
C GLU A 17 -8.66 -21.31 -4.94
N GLU A 18 -7.80 -21.03 -5.93
CA GLU A 18 -8.00 -19.94 -6.88
C GLU A 18 -9.27 -20.13 -7.69
N LEU A 19 -9.58 -21.36 -8.14
CA LEU A 19 -10.80 -21.66 -8.88
C LEU A 19 -12.06 -21.46 -8.00
N ALA A 20 -12.02 -21.88 -6.73
CA ALA A 20 -13.11 -21.65 -5.79
C ALA A 20 -13.37 -20.14 -5.59
N THR A 21 -12.30 -19.37 -5.40
CA THR A 21 -12.37 -17.90 -5.27
C THR A 21 -12.98 -17.25 -6.53
N ILE A 22 -12.60 -17.73 -7.72
CA ILE A 22 -13.18 -17.25 -8.98
C ILE A 22 -14.69 -17.53 -9.02
N HIS A 23 -15.14 -18.70 -8.58
CA HIS A 23 -16.56 -19.03 -8.54
C HIS A 23 -17.36 -18.20 -7.53
N GLU A 24 -16.80 -17.91 -6.36
CA GLU A 24 -17.42 -17.02 -5.38
C GLU A 24 -17.62 -15.61 -5.96
N ARG A 25 -16.56 -15.03 -6.55
CA ARG A 25 -16.65 -13.72 -7.22
C ARG A 25 -17.62 -13.71 -8.40
N MET A 26 -17.75 -14.83 -9.11
CA MET A 26 -18.76 -14.97 -10.16
C MET A 26 -20.17 -14.91 -9.60
N ALA A 27 -20.42 -15.52 -8.45
CA ALA A 27 -21.72 -15.50 -7.78
C ALA A 27 -22.09 -14.10 -7.29
N GLU A 28 -21.13 -13.35 -6.73
CA GLU A 28 -21.33 -11.96 -6.28
C GLU A 28 -21.87 -11.04 -7.39
N VAL A 29 -21.45 -11.26 -8.64
CA VAL A 29 -21.87 -10.47 -9.80
C VAL A 29 -22.94 -11.17 -10.65
N ASN A 30 -23.53 -12.26 -10.14
CA ASN A 30 -24.54 -13.08 -10.84
C ASN A 30 -24.09 -13.58 -12.22
N SER A 31 -22.80 -13.87 -12.39
CA SER A 31 -22.26 -14.42 -13.64
C SER A 31 -22.23 -15.94 -13.61
N GLN A 32 -22.86 -16.58 -14.60
CA GLN A 32 -22.85 -18.03 -14.77
C GLN A 32 -21.80 -18.52 -15.79
N ASN A 33 -21.18 -17.59 -16.54
CA ASN A 33 -20.25 -17.93 -17.60
C ASN A 33 -18.84 -17.46 -17.24
N GLN A 34 -17.96 -18.41 -16.92
CA GLN A 34 -16.58 -18.14 -16.51
C GLN A 34 -15.78 -17.40 -17.61
N SER A 35 -15.95 -17.77 -18.88
CA SER A 35 -15.26 -17.08 -19.99
C SER A 35 -15.75 -15.65 -20.19
N ALA A 36 -17.03 -15.37 -19.93
CA ALA A 36 -17.57 -14.01 -19.98
C ALA A 36 -17.11 -13.19 -18.77
N PHE A 37 -17.14 -13.79 -17.57
CA PHE A 37 -16.65 -13.19 -16.33
C PHE A 37 -15.18 -12.80 -16.44
N LEU A 38 -14.31 -13.75 -16.77
CA LEU A 38 -12.86 -13.52 -16.87
C LEU A 38 -12.51 -12.51 -17.96
N ARG A 39 -13.21 -12.54 -19.10
CA ARG A 39 -13.01 -11.55 -20.16
C ARG A 39 -13.45 -10.15 -19.69
N LYS A 40 -14.61 -10.05 -19.01
CA LYS A 40 -15.08 -8.78 -18.47
C LYS A 40 -14.09 -8.24 -17.44
N LEU A 41 -13.60 -9.08 -16.55
CA LEU A 41 -12.58 -8.71 -15.58
C LEU A 41 -11.27 -8.29 -16.23
N ALA A 42 -10.83 -8.97 -17.30
CA ALA A 42 -9.59 -8.64 -18.00
C ALA A 42 -9.69 -7.37 -18.88
N LEU A 43 -10.89 -7.02 -19.36
CA LEU A 43 -11.13 -5.84 -20.19
C LEU A 43 -11.54 -4.62 -19.37
N ASP A 44 -12.40 -4.81 -18.38
CA ASP A 44 -13.01 -3.73 -17.58
C ASP A 44 -12.37 -3.61 -16.18
N GLY A 45 -11.57 -4.58 -15.75
CA GLY A 45 -10.90 -4.54 -14.46
C GLY A 45 -9.80 -3.47 -14.42
N TYR A 46 -9.67 -2.81 -13.27
CA TYR A 46 -8.56 -1.89 -13.01
C TYR A 46 -7.30 -2.71 -12.70
N ALA A 47 -6.23 -2.49 -13.46
CA ALA A 47 -4.90 -2.95 -13.10
C ALA A 47 -4.24 -1.83 -12.28
N VAL A 48 -4.35 -1.90 -10.95
CA VAL A 48 -3.74 -0.90 -10.07
C VAL A 48 -2.28 -1.25 -9.84
N ASN A 49 -1.37 -0.54 -10.53
CA ASN A 49 0.05 -0.56 -10.19
C ASN A 49 0.31 0.56 -9.17
N VAL A 50 0.40 0.19 -7.89
CA VAL A 50 0.74 1.16 -6.84
C VAL A 50 2.24 1.27 -6.71
N ASP A 51 2.79 2.41 -7.15
CA ASP A 51 4.17 2.77 -6.85
C ASP A 51 4.28 3.30 -5.41
N LEU A 52 4.95 2.53 -4.55
CA LEU A 52 5.22 2.87 -3.15
C LEU A 52 6.61 3.49 -2.94
N ALA A 53 7.37 3.78 -4.00
CA ALA A 53 8.69 4.41 -3.87
C ALA A 53 8.65 5.74 -3.08
N PRO A 54 7.70 6.66 -3.30
CA PRO A 54 7.63 7.91 -2.53
C PRO A 54 7.35 7.68 -1.04
N VAL A 55 6.54 6.68 -0.70
CA VAL A 55 6.24 6.32 0.70
C VAL A 55 7.50 5.79 1.40
N LYS A 56 8.28 4.96 0.72
CA LYS A 56 9.57 4.46 1.23
C LYS A 56 10.58 5.60 1.44
N GLU A 57 10.62 6.56 0.53
CA GLU A 57 11.49 7.74 0.65
C GLU A 57 11.09 8.64 1.84
N LEU A 58 9.79 8.85 2.03
CA LEU A 58 9.24 9.60 3.17
C LEU A 58 9.66 8.97 4.51
N ILE A 59 9.52 7.65 4.66
CA ILE A 59 9.94 6.90 5.85
C ILE A 59 11.46 6.99 6.05
N SER A 60 12.24 6.95 4.97
CA SER A 60 13.70 7.11 5.02
C SER A 60 14.11 8.51 5.53
N LEU A 61 13.47 9.57 5.03
CA LEU A 61 13.67 10.94 5.50
C LEU A 61 13.31 11.08 6.97
N GLN A 62 12.15 10.57 7.38
CA GLN A 62 11.71 10.58 8.78
C GLN A 62 12.76 9.93 9.69
N ARG A 63 13.22 8.71 9.36
CA ARG A 63 14.21 8.00 10.18
C ARG A 63 15.51 8.79 10.32
N ARG A 64 15.94 9.50 9.27
CA ARG A 64 17.12 10.39 9.34
C ARG A 64 16.88 11.55 10.28
N CYS A 65 15.72 12.20 10.21
CA CYS A 65 15.36 13.30 11.11
C CYS A 65 15.38 12.87 12.58
N VAL A 66 14.73 11.75 12.91
CA VAL A 66 14.70 11.21 14.28
C VAL A 66 16.10 10.86 14.78
N ASN A 67 16.93 10.23 13.94
CA ASN A 67 18.31 9.90 14.30
C ASN A 67 19.17 11.15 14.56
N ASN A 68 19.01 12.18 13.72
CA ASN A 68 19.72 13.45 13.88
C ASN A 68 19.31 14.13 15.20
N LEU A 69 18.01 14.18 15.51
CA LEU A 69 17.52 14.74 16.77
C LEU A 69 18.07 13.99 17.99
N ALA A 70 18.06 12.65 17.94
CA ALA A 70 18.63 11.83 18.99
C ALA A 70 20.14 12.08 19.16
N GLN A 71 20.87 12.34 18.08
CA GLN A 71 22.29 12.69 18.14
C GLN A 71 22.52 14.06 18.78
N ILE A 72 21.74 15.08 18.40
CA ILE A 72 21.80 16.42 18.98
C ILE A 72 21.50 16.35 20.49
N ALA A 73 20.48 15.59 20.88
CA ALA A 73 20.12 15.40 22.27
C ALA A 73 21.26 14.78 23.09
N ARG A 74 21.88 13.71 22.59
CA ARG A 74 23.05 13.07 23.24
C ARG A 74 24.23 14.03 23.36
N TYR A 75 24.52 14.80 22.31
CA TYR A 75 25.62 15.76 22.31
C TYR A 75 25.41 16.86 23.36
N ALA A 76 24.23 17.46 23.39
CA ALA A 76 23.91 18.52 24.35
C ALA A 76 23.88 18.02 25.80
N GLN A 77 23.40 16.78 26.02
CA GLN A 77 23.46 16.14 27.34
C GLN A 77 24.90 15.95 27.81
N ALA A 78 25.82 15.56 26.92
CA ALA A 78 27.24 15.42 27.22
C ALA A 78 27.93 16.76 27.54
N HIS A 79 27.44 17.86 26.96
CA HIS A 79 28.02 19.20 27.13
C HIS A 79 27.24 20.10 28.11
N ASN A 80 26.23 19.57 28.84
CA ASN A 80 25.33 20.34 29.73
C ASN A 80 24.72 21.59 29.08
N ALA A 81 24.52 21.57 27.76
CA ALA A 81 23.96 22.69 27.00
C ALA A 81 22.46 22.45 26.71
N CYS A 82 21.66 23.53 26.72
CA CYS A 82 20.31 23.60 26.14
C CYS A 82 19.38 22.39 26.39
N LYS A 83 19.29 21.90 27.63
CA LYS A 83 18.45 20.73 27.96
C LYS A 83 16.96 21.00 27.73
N SER A 84 16.49 22.19 28.08
CA SER A 84 15.08 22.61 27.93
C SER A 84 14.67 22.68 26.46
N GLU A 85 15.48 23.32 25.61
CA GLU A 85 15.16 23.47 24.18
C GLU A 85 15.12 22.12 23.46
N ILE A 86 15.95 21.16 23.88
CA ILE A 86 15.99 19.82 23.30
C ILE A 86 14.78 18.98 23.73
N THR A 87 14.36 19.09 24.99
CA THR A 87 13.14 18.43 25.44
C THR A 87 11.90 19.00 24.74
N GLU A 88 11.86 20.32 24.51
CA GLU A 88 10.81 20.97 23.74
C GLU A 88 10.81 20.51 22.27
N LEU A 89 11.97 20.47 21.62
CA LEU A 89 12.12 19.93 20.26
C LEU A 89 11.74 18.46 20.14
N GLN A 90 12.06 17.64 21.15
CA GLN A 90 11.65 16.23 21.21
C GLN A 90 10.12 16.11 21.28
N LYS A 91 9.50 16.91 22.14
CA LYS A 91 8.05 16.93 22.30
C LYS A 91 7.34 17.41 21.02
N ASP A 92 7.82 18.48 20.41
CA ASP A 92 7.27 18.99 19.15
C ASP A 92 7.39 17.95 18.04
N TYR A 93 8.51 17.21 18.00
CA TYR A 93 8.68 16.09 17.08
C TYR A 93 7.65 14.99 17.37
N ASP A 94 7.52 14.55 18.62
CA ASP A 94 6.59 13.48 19.01
C ASP A 94 5.13 13.83 18.63
N GLU A 95 4.68 15.06 18.88
CA GLU A 95 3.35 15.55 18.48
C GLU A 95 3.15 15.53 16.95
N LEU A 96 4.18 15.92 16.19
CA LEU A 96 4.16 15.89 14.73
C LEU A 96 4.10 14.45 14.20
N TRP A 97 4.76 13.51 14.88
CA TRP A 97 4.81 12.09 14.50
C TRP A 97 3.56 11.31 14.86
N GLU A 98 2.73 11.74 15.81
CA GLU A 98 1.44 11.11 16.08
C GLU A 98 0.48 11.13 14.86
N GLN A 99 0.66 12.08 13.94
CA GLN A 99 -0.15 12.18 12.72
C GLN A 99 0.33 11.24 11.60
N TYR A 100 1.55 10.73 11.71
CA TYR A 100 2.20 9.95 10.65
C TYR A 100 1.61 8.54 10.47
N PRO A 101 1.29 7.77 11.53
CA PRO A 101 0.56 6.51 11.41
C PRO A 101 -0.80 6.68 10.72
N LYS A 102 -1.52 7.76 11.05
CA LYS A 102 -2.83 8.07 10.42
C LYS A 102 -2.69 8.33 8.93
N LEU A 103 -1.62 8.99 8.49
CA LEU A 103 -1.32 9.19 7.08
C LEU A 103 -1.03 7.84 6.38
N LEU A 104 -0.19 6.99 6.98
CA LEU A 104 0.12 5.67 6.44
C LEU A 104 -1.13 4.77 6.36
N GLU A 105 -2.02 4.82 7.36
CA GLU A 105 -3.30 4.11 7.34
C GLU A 105 -4.21 4.58 6.20
N HIS A 106 -4.30 5.89 5.96
CA HIS A 106 -5.08 6.41 4.83
C HIS A 106 -4.49 5.98 3.49
N LEU A 107 -3.17 6.02 3.34
CA LEU A 107 -2.50 5.53 2.13
C LEU A 107 -2.73 4.02 1.93
N ALA A 108 -2.68 3.21 2.98
CA ALA A 108 -2.96 1.78 2.90
C ALA A 108 -4.40 1.49 2.44
N LYS A 109 -5.39 2.27 2.90
CA LYS A 109 -6.78 2.14 2.46
C LYS A 109 -6.98 2.47 0.98
N LEU A 110 -6.22 3.43 0.44
CA LEU A 110 -6.29 3.80 -0.98
C LEU A 110 -5.68 2.74 -1.91
N VAL A 111 -4.75 1.95 -1.40
CA VAL A 111 -4.06 0.87 -2.13
C VAL A 111 -4.83 -0.45 -2.07
N ALA A 112 -5.74 -0.60 -1.12
CA ALA A 112 -6.56 -1.81 -0.92
C ALA A 112 -7.87 -1.82 -1.73
N LEU A 113 -8.12 -0.80 -2.56
CA LEU A 113 -9.27 -0.67 -3.47
C LEU A 113 -8.94 -1.22 -4.86
#